data_AF-A0A1A9D7X9-F1
#
_entry.id   AF-A0A1A9D7X9-F1
#
_cell.length_a   1.000
_cell.length_b   1.000
_cell.length_c   1.000
_cell.angle_alpha   90.00
_cell.angle_beta   90.00
_cell.angle_gamma   90.00
#
_symmetry.space_group_name_H-M   'P 1'
#
loop_
_entity.id
_entity.type
_entity.pdbx_description
1 polymer ?
#
loop_
_entity_poly.entity_id
_entity_poly.type
_entity_poly.pdbx_seq_one_letter_code
_entity_poly.pdbx_strand_id
1 'polypeptide(L)'
;MNRFQFVADHQRRHGVKRLCSILGVARSSFYYWQRTAADRAARQAADAKLATRIRAVHQESDGTYGAPRITAELRETGGEAVNHKRVARIMRASGRSLQIVKGALV
;
A
#
# COMPACT_ATOMS: atom_id res chain seq x y z
N MET A 1 6.78 -14.47 -1.89
CA MET A 1 8.19 -14.16 -2.19
C MET A 1 8.28 -13.50 -3.56
N ASN A 2 8.79 -12.26 -3.68
CA ASN A 2 8.96 -11.57 -4.97
C ASN A 2 10.27 -12.00 -5.66
N ARG A 3 10.32 -12.07 -7.00
CA ARG A 3 11.53 -12.41 -7.77
C ARG A 3 12.73 -11.53 -7.41
N PHE A 4 12.51 -10.24 -7.15
CA PHE A 4 13.58 -9.32 -6.75
C PHE A 4 14.07 -9.54 -5.32
N GLN A 5 13.19 -9.98 -4.40
CA GLN A 5 13.60 -10.37 -3.04
C GLN A 5 14.51 -11.59 -3.10
N PHE A 6 14.16 -12.60 -3.90
CA PHE A 6 15.02 -13.78 -4.07
C PHE A 6 16.43 -13.41 -4.57
N VAL A 7 16.53 -12.49 -5.55
CA VAL A 7 17.83 -11.98 -6.02
C VAL A 7 18.57 -11.28 -4.88
N ALA A 8 17.90 -10.42 -4.11
CA ALA A 8 18.53 -9.70 -3.00
C ALA A 8 19.07 -10.63 -1.90
N ASP A 9 18.34 -11.71 -1.59
CA ASP A 9 18.71 -12.68 -0.55
C ASP A 9 19.93 -13.53 -0.97
N HIS A 10 20.05 -13.82 -2.27
CA HIS A 10 21.03 -14.78 -2.80
C HIS A 10 22.19 -14.13 -3.58
N GLN A 11 22.16 -12.82 -3.83
CA GLN A 11 23.16 -12.11 -4.66
C GLN A 11 24.59 -12.27 -4.15
N ARG A 12 24.80 -12.39 -2.83
CA ARG A 12 26.13 -12.56 -2.24
C ARG A 12 26.78 -13.90 -2.57
N ARG A 13 25.98 -14.96 -2.78
CA ARG A 13 26.48 -16.32 -3.04
C ARG A 13 26.56 -16.65 -4.52
N HIS A 14 25.63 -16.13 -5.33
CA HIS A 14 25.48 -16.56 -6.73
C HIS A 14 25.63 -15.43 -7.76
N GLY A 15 25.75 -14.17 -7.31
CA GLY A 15 25.89 -13.00 -8.17
C GLY A 15 24.58 -12.58 -8.85
N VAL A 16 24.34 -11.27 -8.91
CA VAL A 16 23.12 -10.68 -9.47
C VAL A 16 22.90 -11.10 -10.93
N LYS A 17 23.95 -11.10 -11.76
CA LYS A 17 23.85 -11.45 -13.20
C LYS A 17 23.26 -12.84 -13.42
N ARG A 18 23.73 -13.84 -12.67
CA ARG A 18 23.30 -15.23 -12.81
C ARG A 18 21.86 -15.40 -12.35
N LEU A 19 21.52 -14.85 -11.19
CA LEU A 19 20.17 -14.91 -10.63
C LEU A 19 19.14 -14.21 -11.51
N CYS A 20 19.48 -13.04 -12.04
CA CYS A 20 18.63 -12.31 -12.98
C CYS A 20 18.39 -13.09 -14.28
N SER A 21 19.41 -13.76 -14.80
CA SER A 21 19.29 -14.61 -15.99
C SER A 21 18.37 -15.80 -15.76
N ILE A 22 18.51 -16.48 -14.61
CA ILE A 22 17.69 -17.66 -14.27
C ILE A 22 16.22 -17.26 -14.07
N LEU A 23 15.97 -16.12 -13.43
CA LEU A 23 14.62 -15.65 -13.13
C LEU A 23 13.96 -14.86 -14.28
N GLY A 24 14.67 -14.67 -15.40
CA GLY A 24 14.18 -13.89 -16.54
C GLY A 24 13.88 -12.43 -16.20
N VAL A 25 14.68 -11.81 -15.31
CA VAL A 25 14.52 -10.39 -14.94
C VAL A 25 15.71 -9.56 -15.42
N ALA A 26 15.46 -8.35 -15.87
CA ALA A 26 16.54 -7.44 -16.25
C ALA A 26 17.31 -6.96 -15.01
N ARG A 27 18.64 -6.89 -15.12
CA ARG A 27 19.52 -6.34 -14.07
C ARG A 27 19.16 -4.90 -13.70
N SER A 28 18.83 -4.09 -14.70
CA SER A 28 18.39 -2.70 -14.53
C SER A 28 17.14 -2.62 -13.65
N SER A 29 16.17 -3.51 -13.86
CA SER A 29 14.96 -3.59 -13.04
C SER A 29 15.26 -3.97 -11.59
N PHE A 30 16.22 -4.87 -11.34
CA PHE A 30 16.64 -5.22 -9.99
C PHE A 30 17.26 -4.02 -9.26
N TYR A 31 18.20 -3.32 -9.87
CA TYR A 31 18.82 -2.15 -9.25
C TYR A 31 17.83 -0.99 -9.09
N TYR A 32 16.90 -0.80 -10.04
CA TYR A 32 15.80 0.15 -9.88
C TYR A 32 14.90 -0.21 -8.70
N TRP A 33 14.54 -1.48 -8.56
CA TRP A 33 13.76 -1.99 -7.43
C TRP A 33 14.50 -1.74 -6.10
N GLN A 34 15.80 -2.00 -6.04
CA GLN A 34 16.61 -1.77 -4.85
C GLN A 34 16.71 -0.27 -4.51
N ARG A 35 16.98 0.58 -5.51
CA ARG A 35 17.08 2.04 -5.33
C ARG A 35 15.78 2.66 -4.83
N THR A 36 14.64 2.18 -5.33
CA THR A 36 13.31 2.68 -4.95
C THR A 36 12.74 1.99 -3.72
N ALA A 37 13.51 1.15 -3.02
CA ALA A 37 13.03 0.44 -1.84
C ALA A 37 12.64 1.41 -0.70
N ALA A 38 13.46 2.42 -0.43
CA ALA A 38 13.19 3.43 0.58
C ALA A 38 11.91 4.21 0.28
N ASP A 39 11.75 4.70 -0.96
CA ASP A 39 10.54 5.43 -1.38
C ASP A 39 9.28 4.58 -1.28
N ARG A 40 9.39 3.29 -1.59
CA ARG A 40 8.25 2.36 -1.47
C ARG A 40 7.90 2.10 -0.01
N ALA A 41 8.89 1.95 0.86
CA ALA A 41 8.67 1.83 2.30
C ALA A 41 8.02 3.12 2.86
N ALA A 42 8.48 4.30 2.46
CA ALA A 42 7.89 5.58 2.86
C ALA A 42 6.44 5.71 2.39
N ARG A 43 6.13 5.34 1.14
CA ARG A 43 4.75 5.32 0.63
C ARG A 43 3.87 4.33 1.38
N GLN A 44 4.39 3.15 1.71
CA GLN A 44 3.67 2.15 2.50
C GLN A 44 3.39 2.64 3.93
N ALA A 45 4.36 3.29 4.57
CA ALA A 45 4.18 3.88 5.89
C ALA A 45 3.13 5.01 5.87
N ALA A 46 3.17 5.87 4.84
CA ALA A 46 2.16 6.90 4.64
C ALA A 46 0.75 6.32 4.40
N ASP A 47 0.63 5.28 3.57
CA ASP A 47 -0.62 4.57 3.34
C ASP A 47 -1.12 3.87 4.62
N ALA A 48 -0.23 3.31 5.44
CA ALA A 48 -0.59 2.71 6.73
C ALA A 48 -1.10 3.75 7.74
N LYS A 49 -0.43 4.91 7.84
CA LYS A 49 -0.89 6.03 8.69
C LYS A 49 -2.25 6.54 8.23
N LEU A 50 -2.46 6.64 6.93
CA LEU A 50 -3.75 7.03 6.35
C LEU A 50 -4.82 5.96 6.61
N ALA A 51 -4.48 4.68 6.51
CA ALA A 51 -5.39 3.59 6.85
C ALA A 51 -5.87 3.66 8.31
N THR A 52 -4.99 3.97 9.27
CA THR A 52 -5.37 4.15 10.68
C THR A 52 -6.39 5.29 10.85
N ARG A 53 -6.17 6.43 10.19
CA ARG A 53 -7.13 7.55 10.25
C ARG A 53 -8.48 7.20 9.61
N ILE A 54 -8.45 6.55 8.44
CA ILE A 54 -9.66 6.03 7.78
C ILE A 54 -10.44 5.10 8.71
N ARG A 55 -9.76 4.24 9.47
CA ARG A 55 -10.39 3.32 10.43
C ARG A 55 -11.05 4.07 11.58
N ALA A 56 -10.39 5.07 12.15
CA ALA A 56 -10.94 5.86 13.25
C ALA A 56 -12.24 6.55 12.83
N VAL A 57 -12.22 7.28 11.70
CA VAL A 57 -13.42 7.94 11.14
C VAL A 57 -14.52 6.94 10.82
N HIS A 58 -14.17 5.80 10.23
CA HIS A 58 -15.15 4.79 9.88
C HIS A 58 -15.80 4.15 11.12
N GLN A 59 -15.04 3.94 12.19
CA GLN A 59 -15.55 3.42 13.47
C GLN A 59 -16.44 4.44 14.19
N GLU A 60 -16.05 5.71 14.19
CA GLU A 60 -16.85 6.80 14.75
C GLU A 60 -18.21 6.97 14.04
N SER A 61 -18.27 6.57 12.77
CA SER A 61 -19.49 6.59 11.94
C SER A 61 -20.26 5.27 11.92
N ASP A 62 -20.01 4.37 12.89
CA ASP A 62 -20.60 3.03 12.99
C ASP A 62 -20.46 2.16 11.72
N GLY A 63 -19.43 2.42 10.91
CA GLY A 63 -19.20 1.73 9.65
C GLY A 63 -20.12 2.14 8.49
N THR A 64 -20.93 3.18 8.66
CA THR A 64 -21.91 3.62 7.65
C THR A 64 -21.26 4.42 6.53
N TYR A 65 -20.14 5.09 6.81
CA TYR A 65 -19.53 6.02 5.87
C TYR A 65 -18.71 5.29 4.80
N GLY A 66 -19.08 5.50 3.55
CA GLY A 66 -18.31 5.11 2.38
C GLY A 66 -17.13 6.05 2.09
N ALA A 67 -16.31 5.69 1.10
CA ALA A 67 -15.10 6.42 0.73
C ALA A 67 -15.29 7.95 0.48
N PRO A 68 -16.39 8.44 -0.14
CA PRO A 68 -16.59 9.87 -0.33
C PRO A 68 -16.77 10.64 0.99
N ARG A 69 -17.57 10.11 1.92
CA ARG A 69 -17.82 10.75 3.23
C ARG A 69 -16.59 10.73 4.12
N ILE A 70 -15.87 9.60 4.16
CA ILE A 70 -14.59 9.52 4.86
C ILE A 70 -13.57 10.51 4.28
N THR A 71 -13.57 10.74 2.97
CA THR A 71 -12.66 11.72 2.35
C THR A 71 -12.99 13.15 2.76
N ALA A 72 -14.28 13.50 2.87
CA ALA A 72 -14.72 14.80 3.36
C ALA A 72 -14.29 15.01 4.83
N GLU A 73 -14.57 14.03 5.69
CA GLU A 73 -14.18 14.08 7.10
C GLU A 73 -12.67 14.22 7.28
N LEU A 74 -11.87 13.40 6.56
CA LEU A 74 -10.41 13.48 6.61
C LEU A 74 -9.87 14.85 6.18
N ARG A 75 -10.57 15.54 5.27
CA ARG A 75 -10.20 16.88 4.84
C ARG A 75 -10.53 17.92 5.92
N GLU A 76 -11.65 17.76 6.62
CA GLU A 76 -12.09 18.66 7.68
C GLU A 76 -11.26 18.49 8.96
N THR A 77 -11.06 17.26 9.43
CA THR A 77 -10.31 16.97 10.66
C THR A 77 -8.79 17.10 10.48
N GLY A 78 -8.28 16.77 9.27
CA GLY A 78 -6.85 16.59 9.03
C GLY A 78 -6.20 17.61 8.11
N GLY A 79 -6.97 18.49 7.44
CA GLY A 79 -6.46 19.48 6.48
C GLY A 79 -5.77 18.90 5.24
N GLU A 80 -5.72 17.56 5.10
CA GLU A 80 -4.97 16.87 4.06
C GLU A 80 -5.92 16.52 2.90
N ALA A 81 -5.70 17.14 1.73
CA ALA A 81 -6.48 16.85 0.53
C ALA A 81 -6.12 15.48 -0.06
N VAL A 82 -6.69 14.42 0.51
CA VAL A 82 -6.50 13.05 0.03
C VAL A 82 -7.46 12.75 -1.12
N ASN A 83 -6.95 12.24 -2.23
CA ASN A 83 -7.80 11.83 -3.36
C ASN A 83 -8.71 10.65 -2.94
N HIS A 84 -10.01 10.76 -3.19
CA HIS A 84 -11.00 9.71 -2.90
C HIS A 84 -10.64 8.34 -3.51
N LYS A 85 -9.94 8.29 -4.67
CA LYS A 85 -9.44 7.04 -5.26
C LYS A 85 -8.38 6.37 -4.39
N ARG A 86 -7.52 7.16 -3.74
CA ARG A 86 -6.51 6.66 -2.80
C ARG A 86 -7.18 6.10 -1.55
N VAL A 87 -8.17 6.80 -1.01
CA VAL A 87 -8.99 6.33 0.13
C VAL A 87 -9.67 5.00 -0.22
N ALA A 88 -10.38 4.94 -1.34
CA ALA A 88 -11.05 3.72 -1.81
C ALA A 88 -10.08 2.55 -2.01
N ARG A 89 -8.89 2.80 -2.58
CA ARG A 89 -7.84 1.78 -2.72
C ARG A 89 -7.38 1.25 -1.36
N ILE A 90 -7.13 2.13 -0.40
CA ILE A 90 -6.66 1.76 0.95
C ILE A 90 -7.76 1.01 1.72
N MET A 91 -9.02 1.44 1.60
CA MET A 91 -10.16 0.72 2.18
C MET A 91 -10.28 -0.70 1.61
N ARG A 92 -10.20 -0.86 0.28
CA ARG A 92 -10.21 -2.20 -0.36
C ARG A 92 -9.03 -3.06 0.06
N ALA A 93 -7.83 -2.48 0.12
CA ALA A 93 -6.63 -3.20 0.54
C ALA A 93 -6.70 -3.64 2.01
N SER A 94 -7.38 -2.86 2.85
CA SER A 94 -7.59 -3.13 4.27
C SER A 94 -8.75 -4.08 4.56
N GLY A 95 -9.65 -4.34 3.60
CA GLY A 95 -10.85 -5.17 3.75
C GLY A 95 -10.62 -6.66 4.05
N ARG A 96 -9.37 -7.16 4.06
CA ARG A 96 -9.04 -8.50 4.63
C ARG A 96 -8.74 -8.46 6.12
N SER A 97 -8.41 -7.29 6.65
CA SER A 97 -8.07 -7.05 8.07
C SER A 97 -9.13 -6.21 8.77
N LEU A 98 -10.10 -5.66 8.02
CA LEU A 98 -11.30 -5.03 8.52
C LEU A 98 -12.50 -5.81 8.03
N GLN A 99 -13.30 -6.32 8.97
CA GLN A 99 -14.69 -6.69 8.74
C GLN A 99 -15.47 -5.41 8.39
N ILE A 100 -15.30 -4.91 7.18
CA ILE A 100 -16.20 -3.89 6.63
C ILE A 100 -17.43 -4.68 6.20
N VAL A 101 -18.46 -4.64 7.06
CA VAL A 101 -19.78 -5.21 6.76
C VAL A 101 -20.26 -4.72 5.40
N LYS A 102 -20.89 -5.63 4.66
CA LYS A 102 -21.37 -5.56 3.26
C LYS A 102 -22.29 -4.37 2.90
N GLY A 103 -22.43 -3.33 3.73
CA GLY A 103 -23.50 -2.33 3.62
C GLY A 103 -23.23 -1.08 2.78
N ALA A 104 -21.99 -0.77 2.36
CA ALA A 104 -21.66 0.54 1.76
C ALA A 104 -21.20 0.47 0.28
N LEU A 105 -21.56 -0.60 -0.42
CA LEU A 105 -21.36 -0.78 -1.86
C LEU A 105 -22.71 -1.16 -2.50
N VAL A 106 -23.70 -0.30 -2.33
CA VAL A 106 -24.85 -0.18 -3.26
C VAL A 106 -24.84 1.24 -3.78
#